data_AF-A0A7R9S9C5-F1
#
_entry.id   AF-A0A7R9S9C5-F1
#
_cell.length_a   1.000
_cell.length_b   1.000
_cell.length_c   1.000
_cell.angle_alpha   90.00
_cell.angle_beta   90.00
_cell.angle_gamma   90.00
#
_symmetry.space_group_name_H-M   'P 1'
#
loop_
_entity.id
_entity.type
_entity.pdbx_description
1 polymer ?
#
loop_
_entity_poly.entity_id
_entity_poly.type
_entity_poly.pdbx_seq_one_letter_code
_entity_poly.pdbx_strand_id
1 'polypeptide(L)' 'CGGALIHESFVLTAAHCMGMPTYNKFVFGKHNITQEEEGQTTRKASKVVVHELYGTKGDEYDIALVKLETPVQFMHNYF' A
#
# COMPACT_ATOMS: atom_id res chain seq x y z
N CYS A 1 -7.24 -4.70 -4.03
CA CYS A 1 -6.78 -3.30 -3.98
C CYS A 1 -5.32 -3.19 -4.37
N GLY A 2 -4.88 -1.98 -4.72
CA GLY A 2 -3.48 -1.65 -4.99
C GLY A 2 -3.07 -0.34 -4.31
N GLY A 3 -1.86 0.13 -4.57
CA GLY A 3 -1.34 1.38 -4.05
C GLY A 3 0.00 1.74 -4.69
N ALA A 4 0.47 2.95 -4.45
CA ALA A 4 1.74 3.46 -4.96
C ALA A 4 2.70 3.75 -3.81
N LEU A 5 3.93 3.26 -3.91
CA LEU A 5 5.01 3.67 -3.01
C LEU A 5 5.42 5.11 -3.36
N ILE A 6 5.17 6.06 -2.48
CA ILE A 6 5.49 7.48 -2.68
C ILE A 6 6.72 7.93 -1.87
N HIS A 7 7.15 7.09 -0.93
CA HIS A 7 8.36 7.20 -0.13
C HIS A 7 8.73 5.78 0.32
N GLU A 8 10.00 5.50 0.65
CA GLU A 8 10.45 4.18 1.11
C GLU A 8 9.61 3.59 2.25
N SER A 9 8.97 4.44 3.05
CA SER A 9 8.14 4.04 4.19
C SER A 9 6.65 4.43 4.05
N PHE A 10 6.23 5.02 2.92
CA PHE A 10 4.84 5.46 2.75
C PHE A 10 4.23 4.97 1.44
N VAL A 11 3.05 4.37 1.56
CA VAL A 11 2.20 3.98 0.44
C VAL A 11 0.97 4.88 0.41
N LEU A 12 0.67 5.40 -0.77
CA LEU A 12 -0.59 6.07 -1.07
C LEU A 12 -1.58 5.05 -1.65
N THR A 13 -2.80 5.04 -1.15
CA THR A 13 -3.86 4.14 -1.61
C THR A 13 -5.23 4.79 -1.42
N ALA A 14 -6.28 4.08 -1.80
CA ALA A 14 -7.66 4.48 -1.57
C ALA A 14 -8.08 4.16 -0.13
N ALA A 15 -8.96 4.99 0.45
CA ALA A 15 -9.49 4.78 1.79
C ALA A 15 -10.36 3.53 1.88
N HIS A 16 -11.19 3.26 0.87
CA HIS A 16 -12.06 2.08 0.84
C HIS A 16 -11.28 0.76 0.94
N CYS A 17 -10.03 0.76 0.48
CA CYS A 17 -9.15 -0.41 0.57
C CYS A 17 -8.78 -0.78 2.01
N MET A 18 -8.84 0.17 2.94
CA MET A 18 -8.45 -0.04 4.34
C MET A 18 -9.53 -0.75 5.18
N GLY A 19 -10.74 -0.94 4.63
CA GLY A 19 -11.79 -1.76 5.25
C GLY A 19 -11.68 -3.27 4.99
N MET A 20 -10.76 -3.71 4.11
CA MET A 20 -10.61 -5.12 3.73
C MET A 20 -9.78 -5.90 4.78
N PRO A 21 -10.01 -7.20 5.03
CA PRO A 21 -9.22 -7.99 6.00
C PRO A 21 -7.70 -7.99 5.75
N THR A 22 -7.29 -7.73 4.51
CA THR A 22 -5.89 -7.73 4.06
C THR A 22 -5.21 -6.35 4.13
N TYR A 23 -5.84 -5.34 4.75
CA TYR A 23 -5.35 -3.96 4.81
C TYR A 23 -3.93 -3.79 5.42
N ASN A 24 -3.42 -4.81 6.11
CA ASN A 24 -2.14 -4.78 6.81
C ASN A 24 -0.98 -5.51 6.08
N LYS A 25 -1.18 -5.97 4.83
CA LYS A 25 -0.11 -6.64 4.05
C LYS A 25 0.08 -5.96 2.70
N PHE A 26 1.29 -5.44 2.47
CA PHE A 26 1.68 -4.75 1.24
C PHE A 26 2.78 -5.54 0.55
N VAL A 27 2.57 -5.88 -0.71
CA VAL A 27 3.53 -6.62 -1.54
C VAL A 27 4.05 -5.69 -2.63
N PHE A 28 5.37 -5.57 -2.75
CA PHE A 28 6.07 -4.72 -3.71
C PHE A 28 6.91 -5.57 -4.65
N GLY A 29 7.24 -5.01 -5.81
CA GLY A 29 8.12 -5.67 -6.79
C GLY A 29 7.45 -6.80 -7.57
N LYS A 30 6.12 -6.94 -7.50
CA LYS A 30 5.37 -7.92 -8.31
C LYS A 30 5.17 -7.39 -9.73
N HIS A 31 5.44 -8.22 -10.73
CA HIS A 31 5.01 -8.06 -12.12
C HIS A 31 3.93 -9.10 -12.47
N ASN A 32 4.12 -10.36 -12.06
CA ASN A 32 3.11 -11.40 -12.19
C ASN A 32 2.59 -11.86 -10.81
N ILE A 33 1.33 -11.55 -10.51
CA ILE A 33 0.71 -11.85 -9.20
C ILE A 33 0.61 -13.35 -8.88
N THR A 34 0.74 -14.22 -9.88
CA THR A 34 0.65 -15.68 -9.72
C THR A 34 2.01 -16.36 -9.50
N GLN A 35 3.11 -15.64 -9.68
CA GLN A 35 4.47 -16.18 -9.55
C GLN A 35 5.21 -15.50 -8.41
N GLU A 36 6.10 -16.23 -7.74
CA GLU A 36 7.06 -15.64 -6.81
C GLU A 36 8.25 -15.09 -7.61
N GLU A 37 8.59 -13.83 -7.39
CA GLU A 37 9.56 -13.09 -8.19
C GLU A 37 10.75 -12.66 -7.33
N GLU A 38 11.95 -12.73 -7.89
CA GLU A 38 13.13 -12.20 -7.23
C GLU A 38 13.00 -10.69 -7.05
N GLY A 39 13.35 -10.18 -5.87
CA GLY A 39 13.16 -8.77 -5.53
C GLY A 39 11.76 -8.41 -5.02
N GLN A 40 10.79 -9.34 -5.03
CA GLN A 40 9.52 -9.08 -4.38
C GLN A 40 9.72 -8.96 -2.86
N THR A 41 8.99 -8.06 -2.22
CA THR A 41 9.07 -7.91 -0.77
C THR A 41 7.72 -7.62 -0.15
N THR A 42 7.53 -8.11 1.07
CA THR A 42 6.31 -7.85 1.85
C THR A 42 6.62 -6.93 3.01
N ARG A 43 5.74 -5.96 3.27
CA ARG A 43 5.76 -5.11 4.46
C ARG A 43 4.38 -5.11 5.12
N LYS A 44 4.38 -4.87 6.43
CA LYS A 44 3.17 -4.60 7.22
C LYS A 44 3.00 -3.10 7.42
N ALA A 45 1.77 -2.68 7.68
CA ALA A 45 1.48 -1.31 8.08
C ALA A 45 1.80 -1.13 9.57
N SER A 46 2.57 -0.09 9.90
CA SER A 46 2.70 0.39 11.28
C SER A 46 1.59 1.38 11.64
N LYS A 47 1.10 2.14 10.65
CA LYS A 47 0.00 3.08 10.82
C LYS A 47 -0.75 3.27 9.51
N VAL A 48 -2.07 3.36 9.60
CA VAL A 48 -2.94 3.74 8.50
C VAL A 48 -3.60 5.07 8.87
N VAL A 49 -3.61 6.02 7.95
CA VAL A 49 -4.29 7.31 8.08
C VAL A 49 -5.25 7.44 6.91
N VAL A 50 -6.54 7.25 7.20
CA VAL A 50 -7.62 7.53 6.25
C VAL A 50 -7.94 9.02 6.30
N HIS A 51 -8.24 9.63 5.16
CA HIS A 51 -8.66 11.02 5.12
C HIS A 51 -9.88 11.27 6.02
N GLU A 52 -9.85 12.32 6.83
CA GLU A 52 -10.85 12.56 7.89
C GLU A 52 -12.28 12.75 7.37
N LEU A 53 -12.41 13.18 6.11
CA LEU A 53 -13.70 13.36 5.42
C LEU A 53 -14.16 12.14 4.60
N TYR A 54 -13.41 11.04 4.60
CA TYR A 54 -13.85 9.83 3.91
C TYR A 54 -15.14 9.28 4.56
N GLY A 55 -16.13 8.93 3.74
CA GLY A 55 -17.40 8.38 4.21
C GLY A 55 -18.43 9.40 4.68
N THR A 56 -18.10 10.70 4.79
CA THR A 56 -19.08 11.73 5.19
C THR A 56 -20.05 12.07 4.06
N LYS A 57 -19.68 11.80 2.81
CA LYS A 57 -20.50 12.05 1.62
C LYS A 57 -20.27 10.96 0.57
N GLY A 58 -20.65 9.73 0.89
CA GLY A 58 -20.36 8.57 0.05
C GLY A 58 -18.85 8.30 -0.04
N ASP A 59 -18.36 8.00 -1.24
CA ASP A 59 -16.95 7.69 -1.50
C ASP A 59 -16.09 8.93 -1.83
N GLU A 60 -16.53 10.14 -1.45
CA GLU A 60 -15.67 11.32 -1.52
C GLU A 60 -14.46 11.19 -0.57
N TYR A 61 -13.35 11.85 -0.93
CA TYR A 61 -12.08 11.79 -0.17
C TYR A 61 -11.52 10.37 -0.01
N ASP A 62 -11.68 9.52 -1.03
CA ASP A 62 -11.20 8.13 -1.07
C ASP A 62 -9.67 8.04 -1.19
N ILE A 63 -8.97 8.48 -0.15
CA ILE A 63 -7.51 8.52 -0.06
C ILE A 63 -7.05 8.14 1.34
N ALA A 64 -6.01 7.31 1.41
CA ALA A 64 -5.37 6.91 2.64
C ALA A 64 -3.85 6.86 2.47
N LEU A 65 -3.15 7.19 3.54
CA LEU A 65 -1.72 7.08 3.66
C LEU A 65 -1.36 5.94 4.62
N VAL A 66 -0.50 5.04 4.17
CA VAL A 66 -0.04 3.91 4.97
C VAL A 66 1.45 4.11 5.26
N LYS A 67 1.80 4.12 6.54
CA LYS A 67 3.18 4.03 7.01
C LYS A 67 3.57 2.56 7.19
N LEU A 68 4.67 2.14 6.61
CA LEU A 68 5.19 0.78 6.72
C LEU A 68 5.92 0.57 8.06
N GLU A 69 5.99 -0.67 8.56
CA GLU A 69 6.80 -1.02 9.74
C GLU A 69 8.30 -0.88 9.47
N THR A 70 8.74 -1.27 8.28
CA THR A 70 10.12 -1.13 7.83
C THR A 70 10.16 -0.56 6.41
N PRO A 71 11.16 0.28 6.08
CA PRO A 71 11.28 0.84 4.74
C PRO A 71 11.43 -0.25 3.66
N VAL A 72 10.98 0.06 2.46
CA VAL A 72 11.27 -0.68 1.23
C VAL A 72 12.61 -0.15 0.69
N GLN A 73 13.53 -1.06 0.41
CA GLN A 73 14.76 -0.70 -0.29
C GLN A 73 14.45 -0.49 -1.77
N PHE A 74 14.78 0.68 -2.31
CA PHE A 74 14.66 0.92 -3.74
C PHE A 74 15.68 0.06 -4.49
N MET A 75 15.19 -0.92 -5.23
CA MET A 75 16.00 -1.76 -6.10
C MET A 75 15.68 -1.44 -7.56
N HIS A 76 16.71 -1.47 -8.41
CA HIS A 76 16.51 -1.41 -9.85
C HIS A 76 15.98 -2.77 -10.30
N ASN A 77 14.67 -2.84 -10.58
CA ASN A 77 14.08 -4.04 -11.18
C ASN A 77 14.29 -3.94 -12.69
N TYR A 78 15.34 -4.57 -13.20
CA TYR A 78 15.50 -4.78 -14.65
C TYR A 78 14.56 -5.94 -15.03
N PHE A 79 13.45 -5.60 -15.68
CA PHE A 79 12.51 -6.58 -16.26
C PHE A 79 13.14 -7.27 -17.48
#